data_AF-A0A2T0S3I7-F1
#
_entry.id   AF-A0A2T0S3I7-F1
#
_cell.length_a   1.000
_cell.length_b   1.000
_cell.length_c   1.000
_cell.angle_alpha   90.00
_cell.angle_beta   90.00
_cell.angle_gamma   90.00
#
_symmetry.space_group_name_H-M   'P 1'
#
loop_
_entity.id
_entity.type
_entity.pdbx_description
1 polymer ?
#
loop_
_entity_poly.entity_id
_entity_poly.type
_entity_poly.pdbx_seq_one_letter_code
_entity_poly.pdbx_strand_id
1 'polypeptide(L)'
;MPGRGRSPADGGDPPGHSSRPRGAPTPASIHEAHETTAAEAQAGRATGAPRPNPLITPSTGHPGATPDGRPTPIKTSQDEDVRRSLDRENSGAAILADRGYRIQQNPSLDEIARARQETGDTGKVGSKPDYLLEGRVFDCYSPAADKPVRGIWFEVKKKIDKEQTQRVVVNLQDWPGDLTALRRQFDDWPVDRLKEVKAIGPDGEIIQLVPNPDRN
;
A
#
# COMPACT_ATOMS: atom_id res chain seq x y z
N MET A 1 -79.68 -12.70 -23.84
CA MET A 1 -79.91 -13.70 -24.92
C MET A 1 -78.59 -14.41 -25.21
N PRO A 2 -78.60 -15.74 -25.41
CA PRO A 2 -77.57 -16.66 -24.89
C PRO A 2 -76.89 -17.54 -25.97
N GLY A 3 -75.90 -18.34 -25.54
CA GLY A 3 -75.45 -19.58 -26.22
C GLY A 3 -73.92 -19.78 -26.07
N ARG A 4 -73.38 -20.54 -25.10
CA ARG A 4 -73.42 -22.00 -24.80
C ARG A 4 -72.62 -22.89 -25.76
N GLY A 5 -71.75 -23.73 -25.18
CA GLY A 5 -71.27 -25.02 -25.72
C GLY A 5 -69.79 -25.29 -25.34
N ARG A 6 -69.47 -25.81 -24.15
CA ARG A 6 -69.38 -27.24 -23.70
C ARG A 6 -68.17 -28.04 -24.24
N SER A 7 -67.33 -28.48 -23.30
CA SER A 7 -66.30 -29.55 -23.27
C SER A 7 -66.88 -30.97 -23.56
N PRO A 8 -66.25 -32.14 -23.23
CA PRO A 8 -64.88 -32.52 -22.78
C PRO A 8 -64.33 -33.87 -23.39
N ALA A 9 -63.15 -34.34 -22.94
CA ALA A 9 -62.83 -35.75 -22.53
C ALA A 9 -61.29 -35.87 -22.29
N ASP A 10 -60.80 -36.18 -21.08
CA ASP A 10 -60.59 -37.53 -20.48
C ASP A 10 -59.65 -38.43 -21.30
N GLY A 11 -58.61 -39.10 -20.80
CA GLY A 11 -58.11 -39.37 -19.45
C GLY A 11 -57.17 -40.61 -19.52
N GLY A 12 -56.32 -40.84 -18.52
CA GLY A 12 -55.80 -42.19 -18.19
C GLY A 12 -54.29 -42.47 -18.28
N ASP A 13 -53.61 -42.35 -17.14
CA ASP A 13 -52.53 -43.25 -16.64
C ASP A 13 -53.18 -44.49 -15.95
N PRO A 14 -52.52 -45.57 -15.40
CA PRO A 14 -51.09 -45.99 -15.22
C PRO A 14 -50.89 -47.56 -15.41
N PRO A 15 -50.16 -48.40 -14.58
CA PRO A 15 -48.76 -48.49 -14.06
C PRO A 15 -48.03 -49.87 -14.28
N GLY A 16 -46.75 -49.99 -13.83
CA GLY A 16 -46.11 -51.25 -13.33
C GLY A 16 -45.03 -51.89 -14.25
N HIS A 17 -43.99 -52.64 -13.84
CA HIS A 17 -43.35 -53.02 -12.57
C HIS A 17 -41.98 -53.69 -12.90
N SER A 18 -40.97 -53.44 -12.05
CA SER A 18 -39.72 -54.16 -11.72
C SER A 18 -39.33 -55.46 -12.44
N SER A 19 -38.02 -55.61 -12.77
CA SER A 19 -37.18 -56.79 -12.40
C SER A 19 -35.69 -56.66 -12.79
N ARG A 20 -34.81 -56.92 -11.81
CA ARG A 20 -33.39 -57.36 -11.91
C ARG A 20 -33.35 -58.81 -11.38
N PRO A 21 -32.45 -59.73 -11.79
CA PRO A 21 -31.10 -59.75 -11.17
C PRO A 21 -29.92 -60.44 -11.92
N ARG A 22 -28.71 -60.09 -11.43
CA ARG A 22 -27.44 -60.83 -11.18
C ARG A 22 -26.74 -61.74 -12.23
N GLY A 23 -25.45 -61.44 -12.40
CA GLY A 23 -24.35 -62.39 -12.62
C GLY A 23 -22.99 -61.68 -12.55
N ALA A 24 -22.19 -61.94 -11.52
CA ALA A 24 -20.80 -61.50 -11.38
C ALA A 24 -19.83 -62.56 -11.92
N PRO A 25 -18.57 -62.21 -12.24
CA PRO A 25 -17.49 -62.58 -11.30
C PRO A 25 -16.39 -61.51 -11.12
N THR A 26 -15.69 -61.62 -9.99
CA THR A 26 -14.40 -60.99 -9.59
C THR A 26 -13.29 -62.05 -9.58
N PRO A 27 -11.99 -61.77 -9.29
CA PRO A 27 -11.13 -60.60 -9.56
C PRO A 27 -9.73 -60.99 -10.09
N ALA A 28 -8.96 -60.04 -10.64
CA ALA A 28 -7.49 -60.13 -10.72
C ALA A 28 -6.82 -58.74 -10.60
N SER A 29 -5.90 -58.63 -9.63
CA SER A 29 -4.80 -57.65 -9.41
C SER A 29 -4.90 -56.25 -10.04
N ILE A 30 -5.12 -55.14 -9.33
CA ILE A 30 -4.22 -54.44 -8.38
C ILE A 30 -2.72 -54.74 -8.53
N HIS A 31 -2.06 -54.09 -9.49
CA HIS A 31 -0.70 -53.50 -9.42
C HIS A 31 -0.25 -53.13 -10.85
N GLU A 32 -0.58 -51.93 -11.34
CA GLU A 32 0.10 -51.19 -12.45
C GLU A 32 -0.84 -50.11 -13.05
N ALA A 33 -1.21 -49.09 -12.27
CA ALA A 33 -1.91 -47.93 -12.83
C ALA A 33 -1.75 -46.63 -11.99
N HIS A 34 -0.62 -46.45 -11.31
CA HIS A 34 -0.40 -45.25 -10.47
C HIS A 34 0.91 -44.50 -10.76
N GLU A 35 1.56 -44.70 -11.90
CA GLU A 35 2.76 -43.95 -12.27
C GLU A 35 2.69 -43.38 -13.69
N THR A 36 1.57 -42.75 -14.08
CA THR A 36 1.58 -41.84 -15.25
C THR A 36 0.51 -40.75 -15.20
N THR A 37 0.13 -40.28 -14.00
CA THR A 37 -0.73 -39.08 -13.86
C THR A 37 -0.46 -38.34 -12.55
N ALA A 38 0.83 -38.15 -12.21
CA ALA A 38 1.24 -37.34 -11.06
C ALA A 38 2.43 -36.41 -11.35
N ALA A 39 2.89 -36.32 -12.60
CA ALA A 39 4.04 -35.48 -12.97
C ALA A 39 3.67 -34.21 -13.79
N GLU A 40 2.45 -34.08 -14.30
CA GLU A 40 2.03 -32.91 -15.11
C GLU A 40 0.97 -32.02 -14.45
N ALA A 41 0.64 -32.27 -13.16
CA ALA A 41 -0.21 -31.37 -12.36
C ALA A 41 0.62 -30.38 -11.49
N GLN A 42 1.93 -30.33 -11.68
CA GLN A 42 2.85 -29.56 -10.83
C GLN A 42 3.80 -28.65 -11.64
N ALA A 43 3.30 -28.10 -12.75
CA ALA A 43 4.04 -27.15 -13.59
C ALA A 43 3.29 -25.82 -13.83
N GLY A 44 2.23 -25.52 -13.07
CA GLY A 44 1.43 -24.32 -13.34
C GLY A 44 0.62 -23.82 -12.15
N ARG A 45 1.28 -23.25 -11.13
CA ARG A 45 0.77 -22.14 -10.28
C ARG A 45 1.73 -21.89 -9.11
N ALA A 46 2.70 -21.02 -9.33
CA ALA A 46 3.28 -20.17 -8.28
C ALA A 46 4.05 -18.99 -8.88
N THR A 47 3.49 -18.29 -9.88
CA THR A 47 3.80 -16.86 -10.02
C THR A 47 2.97 -16.14 -8.95
N GLY A 48 3.40 -16.26 -7.70
CA GLY A 48 2.90 -15.41 -6.63
C GLY A 48 3.35 -14.00 -6.96
N ALA A 49 2.49 -13.21 -7.60
CA ALA A 49 2.67 -11.76 -7.59
C ALA A 49 2.88 -11.37 -6.12
N PRO A 50 3.94 -10.61 -5.78
CA PRO A 50 4.18 -10.18 -4.41
C PRO A 50 2.89 -9.59 -3.87
N ARG A 51 2.36 -10.14 -2.77
CA ARG A 51 1.23 -9.50 -2.10
C ARG A 51 1.72 -8.09 -1.73
N PRO A 52 1.03 -7.03 -2.15
CA PRO A 52 1.47 -5.68 -1.85
C PRO A 52 1.59 -5.55 -0.33
N ASN A 53 2.75 -5.10 0.14
CA ASN A 53 2.96 -4.88 1.57
C ASN A 53 1.97 -3.79 2.00
N PRO A 54 1.02 -4.09 2.91
CA PRO A 54 -0.05 -3.15 3.25
C PRO A 54 0.44 -1.87 3.93
N LEU A 55 1.72 -1.85 4.36
CA LEU A 55 2.38 -0.67 4.93
C LEU A 55 2.94 0.27 3.86
N ILE A 56 3.25 -0.23 2.66
CA ILE A 56 3.80 0.59 1.57
C ILE A 56 2.65 1.36 0.92
N THR A 57 2.89 2.64 0.67
CA THR A 57 1.99 3.51 -0.06
C THR A 57 2.36 3.52 -1.54
N PRO A 58 1.63 2.82 -2.44
CA PRO A 58 1.91 2.85 -3.88
C PRO A 58 1.36 4.13 -4.53
N SER A 59 1.99 4.59 -5.61
CA SER A 59 1.49 5.70 -6.42
C SER A 59 0.22 5.31 -7.18
N THR A 60 -0.87 6.10 -7.06
CA THR A 60 -2.15 5.85 -7.75
C THR A 60 -2.66 7.03 -8.59
N GLY A 61 -1.87 8.11 -8.63
CA GLY A 61 -2.10 9.29 -9.46
C GLY A 61 -1.49 9.17 -10.85
N HIS A 62 -1.45 10.30 -11.55
CA HIS A 62 -0.88 10.41 -12.89
C HIS A 62 0.51 11.06 -12.81
N PRO A 63 1.54 10.50 -13.48
CA PRO A 63 2.82 11.19 -13.61
C PRO A 63 2.64 12.59 -14.23
N GLY A 64 3.42 13.57 -13.75
CA GLY A 64 3.32 14.98 -14.13
C GLY A 64 2.18 15.75 -13.45
N ALA A 65 1.52 15.17 -12.44
CA ALA A 65 0.51 15.88 -11.66
C ALA A 65 1.14 16.93 -10.72
N THR A 66 0.30 17.83 -10.21
CA THR A 66 0.66 18.80 -9.16
C THR A 66 0.04 18.43 -7.83
N PRO A 67 0.63 18.81 -6.68
CA PRO A 67 0.03 18.57 -5.38
C PRO A 67 -1.30 19.29 -5.21
N ASP A 68 -2.22 18.66 -4.49
CA ASP A 68 -3.44 19.27 -3.97
C ASP A 68 -3.14 20.07 -2.68
N GLY A 69 -4.13 20.84 -2.22
CA GLY A 69 -3.99 21.66 -1.01
C GLY A 69 -3.18 22.93 -1.22
N ARG A 70 -2.91 23.65 -0.13
CA ARG A 70 -2.17 24.92 -0.20
C ARG A 70 -0.71 24.65 0.13
N PRO A 71 0.26 25.05 -0.73
CA PRO A 71 1.67 25.01 -0.38
C PRO A 71 1.97 25.84 0.88
N THR A 72 2.96 25.42 1.66
CA THR A 72 3.34 26.14 2.87
C THR A 72 3.92 27.50 2.49
N PRO A 73 3.38 28.62 3.01
CA PRO A 73 3.79 29.95 2.59
C PRO A 73 5.19 30.27 3.13
N ILE A 74 6.07 30.72 2.24
CA ILE A 74 7.45 31.08 2.57
C ILE A 74 7.58 32.60 2.55
N LYS A 75 7.94 33.18 3.69
CA LYS A 75 8.10 34.63 3.83
C LYS A 75 9.56 35.03 3.62
N THR A 76 9.80 36.15 2.97
CA THR A 76 11.16 36.71 2.77
C THR A 76 11.83 37.12 4.08
N SER A 77 11.05 37.39 5.13
CA SER A 77 11.55 37.77 6.45
C SER A 77 11.96 36.57 7.33
N GLN A 78 11.77 35.33 6.88
CA GLN A 78 12.18 34.15 7.64
C GLN A 78 13.68 33.90 7.48
N ASP A 79 14.30 33.34 8.51
CA ASP A 79 15.69 32.91 8.45
C ASP A 79 15.92 31.86 7.34
N GLU A 80 17.12 31.83 6.79
CA GLU A 80 17.45 31.00 5.62
C GLU A 80 17.20 29.51 5.86
N ASP A 81 17.51 29.00 7.06
CA ASP A 81 17.25 27.61 7.43
C ASP A 81 15.75 27.26 7.42
N VAL A 82 14.92 28.19 7.91
CA VAL A 82 13.47 28.03 7.91
C VAL A 82 12.95 28.06 6.47
N ARG A 83 13.39 29.04 5.67
CA ARG A 83 13.03 29.12 4.25
C ARG A 83 13.40 27.85 3.51
N ARG A 84 14.64 27.36 3.67
CA ARG A 84 15.11 26.10 3.08
C ARG A 84 14.23 24.93 3.47
N SER A 85 13.89 24.81 4.75
CA SER A 85 13.05 23.71 5.23
C SER A 85 11.67 23.73 4.56
N LEU A 86 11.04 24.90 4.46
CA LEU A 86 9.73 25.06 3.82
C LEU A 86 9.80 24.89 2.30
N ASP A 87 10.87 25.35 1.66
CA ASP A 87 11.14 25.13 0.24
C ASP A 87 11.24 23.62 -0.06
N ARG A 88 11.94 22.86 0.80
CA ARG A 88 12.11 21.40 0.63
C ARG A 88 10.84 20.60 0.93
N GLU A 89 9.99 21.11 1.81
CA GLU A 89 8.65 20.57 2.02
C GLU A 89 7.81 20.74 0.75
N ASN A 90 7.71 21.96 0.24
CA ASN A 90 6.97 22.24 -0.99
C ASN A 90 7.54 21.50 -2.22
N SER A 91 8.87 21.47 -2.38
CA SER A 91 9.51 20.76 -3.49
C SER A 91 9.33 19.25 -3.39
N GLY A 92 9.36 18.70 -2.17
CA GLY A 92 9.11 17.28 -1.93
C GLY A 92 7.69 16.87 -2.35
N ALA A 93 6.69 17.69 -2.02
CA ALA A 93 5.33 17.47 -2.48
C ALA A 93 5.22 17.49 -4.01
N ALA A 94 5.83 18.50 -4.66
CA ALA A 94 5.82 18.62 -6.11
C ALA A 94 6.45 17.41 -6.81
N ILE A 95 7.58 16.91 -6.30
CA ILE A 95 8.25 15.72 -6.86
C ILE A 95 7.39 14.47 -6.67
N LEU A 96 6.76 14.28 -5.51
CA LEU A 96 5.86 13.15 -5.30
C LEU A 96 4.68 13.17 -6.28
N ALA A 97 4.06 14.34 -6.48
CA ALA A 97 2.98 14.51 -7.45
C ALA A 97 3.44 14.23 -8.89
N ASP A 98 4.59 14.77 -9.28
CA ASP A 98 5.20 14.52 -10.59
C ASP A 98 5.48 13.03 -10.83
N ARG A 99 5.83 12.29 -9.78
CA ARG A 99 6.03 10.83 -9.83
C ARG A 99 4.76 10.01 -9.70
N GLY A 100 3.59 10.64 -9.81
CA GLY A 100 2.30 9.98 -9.88
C GLY A 100 1.71 9.64 -8.53
N TYR A 101 2.17 10.24 -7.43
CA TYR A 101 1.48 10.14 -6.17
C TYR A 101 0.36 11.18 -6.06
N ARG A 102 -0.78 10.79 -5.51
CA ARG A 102 -1.77 11.75 -5.01
C ARG A 102 -1.25 12.30 -3.69
N ILE A 103 -1.02 13.59 -3.63
CA ILE A 103 -0.50 14.24 -2.44
C ILE A 103 -1.24 15.55 -2.21
N GLN A 104 -1.73 15.74 -0.98
CA GLN A 104 -2.30 16.99 -0.50
C GLN A 104 -1.37 17.60 0.54
N GLN A 105 -1.01 18.87 0.35
CA GLN A 105 -0.24 19.65 1.31
C GLN A 105 -1.14 20.35 2.34
N ASN A 106 -0.63 20.50 3.56
CA ASN A 106 -1.29 21.20 4.67
C ASN A 106 -2.76 20.74 4.86
N PRO A 107 -3.01 19.43 5.07
CA PRO A 107 -4.36 18.94 5.30
C PRO A 107 -4.97 19.57 6.56
N SER A 108 -6.29 19.76 6.54
CA SER A 108 -7.04 20.20 7.71
C SER A 108 -7.04 19.16 8.82
N LEU A 109 -7.32 19.57 10.05
CA LEU A 109 -7.38 18.65 11.20
C LEU A 109 -8.43 17.55 11.02
N ASP A 110 -9.55 17.86 10.35
CA ASP A 110 -10.61 16.88 10.07
C ASP A 110 -10.17 15.85 9.03
N GLU A 111 -9.45 16.28 7.99
CA GLU A 111 -8.89 15.36 6.98
C GLU A 111 -7.81 14.46 7.60
N ILE A 112 -6.98 15.00 8.50
CA ILE A 112 -5.97 14.23 9.25
C ILE A 112 -6.66 13.19 10.15
N ALA A 113 -7.72 13.59 10.87
CA ALA A 113 -8.46 12.69 11.75
C ALA A 113 -9.12 11.56 10.97
N ARG A 114 -9.78 11.88 9.85
CA ARG A 114 -10.39 10.90 8.95
C ARG A 114 -9.35 9.94 8.38
N ALA A 115 -8.24 10.46 7.85
CA ALA A 115 -7.16 9.65 7.31
C ALA A 115 -6.64 8.65 8.35
N ARG A 116 -6.34 9.10 9.57
CA ARG A 116 -5.90 8.24 10.67
C ARG A 116 -6.90 7.16 11.03
N GLN A 117 -8.19 7.51 11.06
CA GLN A 117 -9.27 6.56 11.32
C GLN A 117 -9.35 5.48 10.23
N GLU A 118 -9.28 5.87 8.96
CA GLU A 118 -9.35 4.95 7.81
C GLU A 118 -8.13 4.03 7.72
N THR A 119 -6.96 4.52 8.11
CA THR A 119 -5.69 3.79 7.96
C THR A 119 -5.26 3.02 9.21
N GLY A 120 -5.96 3.23 10.33
CA GLY A 120 -5.54 2.73 11.64
C GLY A 120 -4.24 3.36 12.12
N ASP A 121 -3.95 4.59 11.72
CA ASP A 121 -2.80 5.34 12.21
C ASP A 121 -3.13 6.07 13.50
N THR A 122 -2.11 6.26 14.33
CA THR A 122 -2.18 7.02 15.56
C THR A 122 -1.34 8.29 15.45
N GLY A 123 -1.63 9.24 16.34
CA GLY A 123 -0.87 10.47 16.45
C GLY A 123 -1.55 11.45 17.39
N LYS A 124 -0.78 12.41 17.88
CA LYS A 124 -1.26 13.42 18.82
C LYS A 124 -2.39 14.25 18.20
N VAL A 125 -3.47 14.45 18.94
CA VAL A 125 -4.56 15.35 18.53
C VAL A 125 -4.03 16.77 18.34
N GLY A 126 -4.42 17.43 17.25
CA GLY A 126 -3.97 18.76 16.90
C GLY A 126 -2.56 18.85 16.30
N SER A 127 -1.86 17.71 16.10
CA SER A 127 -0.67 17.69 15.24
C SER A 127 -1.04 18.06 13.80
N LYS A 128 -0.11 18.74 13.12
CA LYS A 128 -0.26 19.23 11.75
C LYS A 128 0.84 18.58 10.89
N PRO A 129 0.69 17.30 10.52
CA PRO A 129 1.57 16.66 9.56
C PRO A 129 1.51 17.40 8.21
N ASP A 130 2.61 17.36 7.47
CA ASP A 130 2.76 18.13 6.24
C ASP A 130 1.85 17.63 5.10
N TYR A 131 1.64 16.31 5.00
CA TYR A 131 1.01 15.69 3.84
C TYR A 131 -0.11 14.69 4.18
N LEU A 132 -1.09 14.61 3.28
CA LEU A 132 -1.78 13.36 2.98
C LEU A 132 -1.22 12.80 1.67
N LEU A 133 -0.42 11.74 1.77
CA LEU A 133 0.12 11.01 0.63
C LEU A 133 -0.73 9.75 0.41
N GLU A 134 -1.46 9.69 -0.69
CA GLU A 134 -2.42 8.62 -1.02
C GLU A 134 -3.40 8.36 0.13
N GLY A 135 -3.89 9.44 0.74
CA GLY A 135 -4.80 9.40 1.88
C GLY A 135 -4.15 9.01 3.22
N ARG A 136 -2.83 8.85 3.29
CA ARG A 136 -2.10 8.53 4.53
C ARG A 136 -1.36 9.74 5.07
N VAL A 137 -1.35 9.88 6.38
CA VAL A 137 -0.63 10.95 7.06
C VAL A 137 0.88 10.74 6.95
N PHE A 138 1.57 11.74 6.40
CA PHE A 138 3.02 11.82 6.34
C PHE A 138 3.51 13.16 6.86
N ASP A 139 4.69 13.13 7.46
CA ASP A 139 5.45 14.32 7.81
C ASP A 139 6.69 14.39 6.91
N CYS A 140 7.18 15.60 6.62
CA CYS A 140 8.40 15.79 5.85
C CYS A 140 9.60 16.01 6.77
N TYR A 141 10.75 15.51 6.35
CA TYR A 141 12.02 15.82 6.96
C TYR A 141 13.10 16.02 5.90
N SER A 142 13.76 17.16 5.96
CA SER A 142 14.83 17.52 5.00
C SER A 142 16.12 17.77 5.79
N PRO A 143 17.03 16.79 5.88
CA PRO A 143 18.29 16.98 6.61
C PRO A 143 19.15 18.09 6.00
N ALA A 144 19.97 18.71 6.84
CA ALA A 144 21.07 19.55 6.36
C ALA A 144 22.14 18.68 5.67
N ALA A 145 22.93 19.27 4.79
CA ALA A 145 23.92 18.57 3.97
C ALA A 145 24.96 17.78 4.80
N ASP A 146 25.32 18.28 5.99
CA ASP A 146 26.31 17.69 6.88
C ASP A 146 25.73 16.66 7.87
N LYS A 147 24.43 16.38 7.81
CA LYS A 147 23.77 15.50 8.78
C LYS A 147 24.30 14.06 8.65
N PRO A 148 24.80 13.43 9.72
CA PRO A 148 25.18 12.02 9.66
C PRO A 148 23.95 11.11 9.53
N VAL A 149 24.12 9.95 8.91
CA VAL A 149 23.07 8.90 8.76
C VAL A 149 22.33 8.62 10.07
N ARG A 150 23.09 8.42 11.16
CA ARG A 150 22.52 8.19 12.50
C ARG A 150 21.65 9.36 12.98
N GLY A 151 22.01 10.59 12.61
CA GLY A 151 21.26 11.80 12.91
C GLY A 151 19.93 11.87 12.16
N ILE A 152 19.91 11.48 10.88
CA ILE A 152 18.66 11.38 10.09
C ILE A 152 17.71 10.39 10.74
N TRP A 153 18.20 9.18 11.04
CA TRP A 153 17.42 8.16 11.73
C TRP A 153 16.87 8.68 13.07
N PHE A 154 17.68 9.42 13.82
CA PHE A 154 17.27 9.94 15.13
C PHE A 154 16.16 10.99 15.02
N GLU A 155 16.24 11.90 14.06
CA GLU A 155 15.17 12.89 13.85
C GLU A 155 13.86 12.24 13.36
N VAL A 156 13.95 11.21 12.52
CA VAL A 156 12.78 10.39 12.17
C VAL A 156 12.20 9.73 13.42
N LYS A 157 13.02 9.01 14.20
CA LYS A 157 12.57 8.38 15.45
C LYS A 157 11.91 9.36 16.39
N LYS A 158 12.49 10.54 16.58
CA LYS A 158 11.97 11.60 17.45
C LYS A 158 10.59 12.10 17.02
N LYS A 159 10.29 12.17 15.72
CA LYS A 159 8.94 12.49 15.22
C LYS A 159 7.93 11.38 15.60
N ILE A 160 8.34 10.11 15.52
CA ILE A 160 7.51 8.96 15.90
C ILE A 160 7.30 8.90 17.42
N ASP A 161 8.35 9.08 18.21
CA ASP A 161 8.28 9.07 19.69
C ASP A 161 7.36 10.18 20.22
N LYS A 162 7.38 11.35 19.57
CA LYS A 162 6.49 12.49 19.86
C LYS A 162 5.07 12.30 19.32
N GLU A 163 4.80 11.17 18.70
CA GLU A 163 3.51 10.80 18.10
C GLU A 163 3.02 11.83 17.07
N GLN A 164 3.95 12.45 16.35
CA GLN A 164 3.59 13.44 15.31
C GLN A 164 3.08 12.73 14.05
N THR A 165 3.72 11.62 13.71
CA THR A 165 3.39 10.79 12.55
C THR A 165 3.83 9.34 12.78
N GLN A 166 3.38 8.45 11.91
CA GLN A 166 3.91 7.08 11.77
C GLN A 166 4.61 6.87 10.43
N ARG A 167 4.61 7.88 9.55
CA ARG A 167 5.25 7.82 8.24
C ARG A 167 5.97 9.12 7.91
N VAL A 168 7.13 9.00 7.28
CA VAL A 168 7.98 10.15 6.98
C VAL A 168 8.44 10.11 5.52
N VAL A 169 8.34 11.26 4.86
CA VAL A 169 9.09 11.52 3.63
C VAL A 169 10.41 12.19 4.04
N VAL A 170 11.53 11.56 3.70
CA VAL A 170 12.86 12.13 3.91
C VAL A 170 13.34 12.73 2.60
N ASN A 171 13.34 14.06 2.48
CA ASN A 171 13.82 14.74 1.28
C ASN A 171 15.35 14.90 1.36
N LEU A 172 16.08 14.08 0.60
CA LEU A 172 17.55 14.03 0.58
C LEU A 172 18.17 14.93 -0.50
N GLN A 173 17.41 15.86 -1.10
CA GLN A 173 17.92 16.70 -2.19
C GLN A 173 19.19 17.48 -1.84
N ASP A 174 19.34 17.89 -0.59
CA ASP A 174 20.53 18.61 -0.10
C ASP A 174 21.58 17.70 0.54
N TRP A 175 21.32 16.39 0.64
CA TRP A 175 22.12 15.47 1.43
C TRP A 175 22.99 14.57 0.54
N PRO A 176 24.32 14.78 0.51
CA PRO A 176 25.24 14.04 -0.35
C PRO A 176 25.71 12.71 0.25
N GLY A 177 25.10 12.26 1.35
CA GLY A 177 25.56 11.07 2.06
C GLY A 177 25.19 9.75 1.38
N ASP A 178 25.59 8.65 2.00
CA ASP A 178 25.39 7.30 1.46
C ASP A 178 23.98 6.76 1.74
N LEU A 179 23.16 6.69 0.69
CA LEU A 179 21.81 6.11 0.72
C LEU A 179 21.79 4.64 1.16
N THR A 180 22.81 3.85 0.81
CA THR A 180 22.93 2.44 1.19
C THR A 180 23.15 2.33 2.70
N ALA A 181 24.04 3.16 3.25
CA ALA A 181 24.23 3.25 4.69
C ALA A 181 22.97 3.74 5.41
N LEU A 182 22.21 4.68 4.82
CA LEU A 182 20.95 5.15 5.38
C LEU A 182 19.88 4.06 5.42
N ARG A 183 19.71 3.30 4.33
CA ARG A 183 18.81 2.13 4.29
C ARG A 183 19.19 1.12 5.38
N ARG A 184 20.46 0.72 5.40
CA ARG A 184 20.98 -0.20 6.41
C ARG A 184 20.75 0.30 7.84
N GLN A 185 20.89 1.61 8.09
CA GLN A 185 20.63 2.18 9.41
C GLN A 185 19.17 1.98 9.87
N PHE A 186 18.19 2.08 8.98
CA PHE A 186 16.79 1.80 9.31
C PHE A 186 16.50 0.31 9.47
N ASP A 187 17.20 -0.55 8.74
CA ASP A 187 17.06 -2.01 8.83
C ASP A 187 17.67 -2.57 10.12
N ASP A 188 18.91 -2.18 10.42
CA ASP A 188 19.67 -2.64 11.59
C ASP A 188 19.07 -2.09 12.89
N TRP A 189 18.38 -0.94 12.81
CA TRP A 189 17.79 -0.27 13.97
C TRP A 189 16.32 0.09 13.70
N PRO A 190 15.39 -0.88 13.76
CA PRO A 190 13.97 -0.61 13.60
C PRO A 190 13.47 0.42 14.60
N VAL A 191 12.59 1.32 14.14
CA VAL A 191 11.93 2.31 15.00
C VAL A 191 10.55 1.79 15.33
N ASP A 192 10.25 1.63 16.62
CA ASP A 192 8.93 1.20 17.06
C ASP A 192 7.83 2.16 16.56
N ARG A 193 6.70 1.59 16.12
CA ARG A 193 5.54 2.29 15.52
C ARG A 193 5.79 3.05 14.22
N LEU A 194 7.02 3.08 13.68
CA LEU A 194 7.30 3.60 12.34
C LEU A 194 6.74 2.62 11.30
N LYS A 195 5.78 3.08 10.50
CA LYS A 195 5.13 2.26 9.47
C LYS A 195 5.82 2.41 8.12
N GLU A 196 6.26 3.62 7.76
CA GLU A 196 6.80 3.87 6.44
C GLU A 196 7.82 5.02 6.39
N VAL A 197 8.87 4.85 5.59
CA VAL A 197 9.80 5.91 5.21
C VAL A 197 10.02 5.83 3.71
N LYS A 198 9.71 6.92 3.02
CA LYS A 198 10.10 7.15 1.62
C LYS A 198 11.18 8.22 1.59
N ALA A 199 12.21 8.02 0.80
CA ALA A 199 13.21 9.06 0.54
C ALA A 199 13.01 9.64 -0.85
N ILE A 200 13.28 10.93 -0.99
CA ILE A 200 13.43 11.61 -2.28
C ILE A 200 14.93 11.81 -2.49
N GLY A 201 15.48 11.16 -3.51
CA GLY A 201 16.91 11.26 -3.86
C GLY A 201 17.28 12.64 -4.42
N PRO A 202 18.59 12.94 -4.55
CA PRO A 202 19.08 14.17 -5.16
C PRO A 202 18.55 14.45 -6.57
N ASP A 203 18.28 13.41 -7.34
CA ASP A 203 17.69 13.42 -8.69
C ASP A 203 16.15 13.34 -8.69
N GLY A 204 15.54 13.37 -7.50
CA GLY A 204 14.10 13.23 -7.31
C GLY A 204 13.60 11.79 -7.35
N GLU A 205 14.46 10.76 -7.44
CA GLU A 205 14.04 9.36 -7.33
C GLU A 205 13.27 9.10 -6.01
N ILE A 206 12.16 8.36 -6.08
CA ILE A 206 11.40 7.97 -4.88
C ILE A 206 11.87 6.59 -4.43
N ILE A 207 12.52 6.54 -3.29
CA ILE A 207 13.17 5.36 -2.76
C ILE A 207 12.42 4.87 -1.52
N GLN A 208 11.94 3.64 -1.52
CA GLN A 208 11.33 3.03 -0.33
C GLN A 208 12.41 2.61 0.67
N LEU A 209 12.49 3.20 1.86
CA LEU A 209 13.43 2.82 2.92
C LEU A 209 12.80 1.87 3.95
N VAL A 210 11.61 2.21 4.45
CA VAL A 210 10.87 1.41 5.45
C VAL A 210 9.44 1.22 4.96
N PRO A 211 8.86 0.01 4.98
CA PRO A 211 9.57 -1.26 5.14
C PRO A 211 10.56 -1.45 3.99
N ASN A 212 11.70 -2.10 4.24
CA ASN A 212 12.67 -2.38 3.20
C ASN A 212 12.08 -3.45 2.24
N PRO A 213 11.89 -3.13 0.94
CA PRO A 213 11.33 -4.08 -0.03
C PRO A 213 12.23 -5.31 -0.25
N ASP A 214 13.52 -5.20 0.03
CA ASP A 214 14.51 -6.26 -0.21
C ASP A 214 14.61 -7.26 0.95
N ARG A 215 13.85 -7.04 2.03
CA ARG A 215 13.88 -7.86 3.24
C ARG A 215 12.67 -8.79 3.24
N ASN A 216 12.91 -10.08 2.95
CA ASN A 216 11.90 -11.14 2.94
C ASN A 216 11.49 -11.59 4.36
#